data_AF-A0A353BUU5-F1
#
_entry.id   AF-A0A353BUU5-F1
#
_cell.length_a   1.000
_cell.length_b   1.000
_cell.length_c   1.000
_cell.angle_alpha   90.00
_cell.angle_beta   90.00
_cell.angle_gamma   90.00
#
_symmetry.space_group_name_H-M   'P 1'
#
loop_
_entity.id
_entity.type
_entity.pdbx_description
1 polymer ?
#
loop_
_entity_poly.entity_id
_entity_poly.type
_entity_poly.pdbx_seq_one_letter_code
_entity_poly.pdbx_strand_id
1 'polypeptide(L)' 'MANSKPTLPKTATQKVLRAIREFKMIEPGDRVLVGFSGGKDSAFLLYVLSIFQRHAIVPFELGALTVDLGFP' A
#
# COMPACT_ATOMS: atom_id res chain seq x y z
N MET A 1 -14.23 10.93 19.40
CA MET A 1 -14.42 10.31 18.07
C MET A 1 -13.73 8.95 18.11
N ALA A 2 -14.43 7.85 17.83
CA ALA A 2 -13.87 6.50 17.98
C ALA A 2 -12.70 6.33 17.01
N ASN A 3 -11.49 6.19 17.55
CA ASN A 3 -10.25 6.02 16.80
C ASN A 3 -10.12 4.54 16.38
N SER A 4 -11.02 4.07 15.52
CA SER A 4 -10.94 2.73 14.96
C SER A 4 -9.78 2.67 13.97
N LYS A 5 -8.84 1.75 14.18
CA LYS A 5 -7.77 1.54 13.21
C LYS A 5 -8.40 1.23 11.84
N PRO A 6 -7.96 1.89 10.75
CA PRO A 6 -8.50 1.60 9.43
C PRO A 6 -8.25 0.13 9.06
N THR A 7 -9.27 -0.49 8.47
CA THR A 7 -9.28 -1.90 8.09
C THR A 7 -9.69 -2.06 6.62
N LEU A 8 -9.36 -3.22 6.06
CA LEU A 8 -9.75 -3.64 4.73
C LEU A 8 -10.69 -4.84 4.82
N PRO A 9 -11.58 -5.03 3.82
CA PRO A 9 -12.30 -6.29 3.68
C PRO A 9 -11.33 -7.48 3.66
N LYS A 10 -11.68 -8.55 4.40
CA LYS A 10 -10.81 -9.74 4.54
C LYS A 10 -10.34 -10.30 3.20
N THR A 11 -11.24 -10.36 2.21
CA THR A 11 -10.94 -10.87 0.87
C THR A 11 -9.86 -10.04 0.16
N ALA A 12 -9.89 -8.71 0.29
CA ALA A 12 -8.90 -7.83 -0.33
C ALA A 12 -7.53 -8.02 0.34
N THR A 13 -7.50 -8.02 1.68
CA THR A 13 -6.27 -8.27 2.46
C THR A 13 -5.62 -9.59 2.08
N GLN A 14 -6.39 -10.68 2.00
CA GLN A 14 -5.88 -12.00 1.66
C GLN A 14 -5.29 -12.05 0.25
N LYS A 15 -5.96 -11.46 -0.75
CA LYS A 15 -5.48 -11.43 -2.13
C LYS A 15 -4.15 -10.68 -2.25
N VAL A 16 -4.05 -9.50 -1.62
CA VAL A 16 -2.83 -8.69 -1.70
C VAL A 16 -1.68 -9.33 -0.93
N LEU A 17 -1.91 -9.85 0.29
CA LEU A 17 -0.87 -10.56 1.04
C LEU A 17 -0.39 -11.82 0.34
N ARG A 18 -1.31 -12.56 -0.30
CA ARG A 18 -0.94 -13.71 -1.12
C ARG A 18 0.00 -13.28 -2.24
N ALA A 19 -0.35 -12.24 -3.00
CA ALA A 19 0.49 -11.74 -4.09
C ALA A 19 1.88 -11.31 -3.58
N ILE A 20 1.94 -10.53 -2.50
CA ILE A 20 3.21 -10.08 -1.90
C ILE A 20 4.12 -11.27 -1.56
N ARG A 21 3.56 -12.34 -0.97
CA ARG A 21 4.32 -13.53 -0.55
C ARG A 21 4.68 -14.44 -1.73
N GLU A 22 3.72 -14.69 -2.62
CA GLU A 22 3.88 -15.60 -3.77
C GLU A 22 4.93 -15.07 -4.75
N PHE A 23 4.96 -13.75 -4.97
CA PHE A 23 5.89 -13.10 -5.88
C PHE A 23 7.07 -12.41 -5.19
N LYS A 24 7.19 -12.54 -3.86
CA LYS A 24 8.25 -11.89 -3.06
C LYS A 24 8.39 -10.40 -3.37
N MET A 25 7.28 -9.67 -3.41
CA MET A 25 7.26 -8.27 -3.85
C MET A 25 7.75 -7.28 -2.78
N ILE A 26 7.59 -7.63 -1.50
CA ILE A 26 7.97 -6.79 -0.35
C ILE A 26 8.55 -7.70 0.73
N GLU A 27 9.77 -7.41 1.14
CA GLU A 27 10.51 -8.11 2.18
C GLU A 27 10.82 -7.20 3.38
N PRO A 28 11.13 -7.76 4.57
CA PRO A 28 11.52 -6.99 5.73
C PRO A 28 12.69 -6.02 5.46
N GLY A 29 12.48 -4.74 5.75
CA GLY A 29 13.48 -3.68 5.56
C GLY A 29 13.36 -2.92 4.24
N ASP A 30 12.45 -3.31 3.35
CA ASP A 30 12.25 -2.62 2.08
C ASP A 30 11.75 -1.19 2.25
N ARG A 31 12.12 -0.34 1.27
CA ARG A 31 11.55 0.99 1.07
C ARG A 31 10.72 1.00 -0.19
N VAL A 32 9.40 1.05 -0.03
CA VAL A 32 8.43 0.95 -1.12
C VAL A 32 7.92 2.34 -1.49
N LEU A 33 8.13 2.75 -2.74
CA LEU A 33 7.59 3.99 -3.29
C LEU A 33 6.44 3.70 -4.25
N VAL A 34 5.24 4.20 -3.94
CA VAL A 34 4.07 4.04 -4.81
C VAL A 34 3.98 5.20 -5.79
N GLY A 35 3.94 4.89 -7.09
CA GLY A 35 3.57 5.86 -8.12
C GLY A 35 2.09 6.23 -7.99
N PHE A 36 1.81 7.42 -7.45
CA PHE A 36 0.47 7.91 -7.20
C PHE A 36 -0.02 8.79 -8.35
N SER A 37 -0.80 8.19 -9.26
CA SER A 37 -1.37 8.89 -10.43
C SER A 37 -2.62 9.74 -10.13
N GLY A 38 -3.16 9.67 -8.91
CA GLY A 38 -4.48 10.24 -8.57
C GLY A 38 -5.67 9.35 -8.94
N GLY A 39 -5.44 8.21 -9.59
CA GLY A 39 -6.48 7.24 -9.93
C GLY A 39 -6.89 6.36 -8.74
N LYS A 40 -8.07 5.74 -8.84
CA LYS A 40 -8.61 4.85 -7.79
C LYS A 40 -7.69 3.66 -7.48
N ASP A 41 -6.99 3.14 -8.48
CA ASP A 41 -6.16 1.95 -8.32
C ASP A 41 -4.87 2.24 -7.57
N SER A 42 -4.19 3.35 -7.91
CA SER A 42 -3.00 3.81 -7.18
C SER A 42 -3.36 4.31 -5.77
N ALA A 43 -4.51 4.96 -5.61
CA ALA A 43 -5.05 5.31 -4.29
C ALA A 43 -5.33 4.08 -3.42
N PHE A 44 -5.99 3.07 -4.00
CA PHE A 44 -6.31 1.82 -3.31
C PHE A 44 -5.04 1.08 -2.91
N LEU A 45 -4.06 0.94 -3.82
CA LEU A 45 -2.79 0.30 -3.52
C LEU A 45 -2.06 1.01 -2.36
N LEU A 46 -1.93 2.34 -2.43
CA LEU A 46 -1.30 3.13 -1.37
C LEU A 46 -2.03 2.95 -0.02
N TYR A 47 -3.36 2.99 -0.04
CA TYR A 47 -4.18 2.76 1.15
C TYR A 47 -3.94 1.37 1.75
N VAL A 48 -3.93 0.32 0.92
CA VAL A 48 -3.71 -1.05 1.38
C VAL A 48 -2.33 -1.22 2.01
N LEU A 49 -1.28 -0.74 1.35
CA LEU A 49 0.07 -0.81 1.88
C LEU A 49 0.22 0.00 3.17
N SER A 50 -0.44 1.16 3.28
CA SER A 50 -0.43 1.96 4.51
C SER A 50 -1.06 1.22 5.69
N ILE A 51 -2.11 0.42 5.45
CA ILE A 51 -2.74 -0.42 6.47
C ILE A 51 -1.78 -1.54 6.88
N PHE A 52 -1.10 -2.18 5.93
CA PHE A 52 -0.16 -3.26 6.22
C PHE A 52 1.03 -2.77 7.04
N GLN A 53 1.54 -1.57 6.73
CA GLN A 53 2.58 -0.91 7.51
C GLN A 53 2.09 -0.59 8.94
N ARG A 54 0.91 0.02 9.09
CA ARG A 54 0.34 0.37 10.41
C ARG A 54 0.06 -0.83 11.31
N HIS A 55 -0.27 -1.98 10.72
CA HIS A 55 -0.49 -3.24 11.45
C HIS A 55 0.78 -4.10 11.52
N ALA A 56 1.92 -3.62 11.05
CA ALA A 56 3.21 -4.31 11.04
C ALA A 56 3.14 -5.74 10.45
N ILE A 57 2.36 -5.94 9.38
CA ILE A 57 2.21 -7.26 8.74
C ILE A 57 3.53 -7.70 8.09
N VAL A 58 4.26 -6.74 7.53
CA VAL A 58 5.65 -6.84 7.05
C VAL A 58 6.32 -5.53 7.46
N PRO A 59 7.55 -5.53 8.01
CA PRO A 59 8.23 -4.30 8.35
C PRO A 59 8.86 -3.68 7.10
N PHE A 60 8.28 -2.57 6.62
CA PHE A 60 8.79 -1.80 5.48
C PHE A 60 8.47 -0.30 5.63
N GLU A 61 9.22 0.54 4.92
CA GLU A 61 8.92 1.97 4.79
C GLU A 61 8.06 2.21 3.53
N LEU A 62 7.13 3.15 3.60
CA LEU A 62 6.18 3.45 2.53
C LEU A 62 6.22 4.94 2.20
N GLY A 63 6.42 5.24 0.92
CA GLY A 63 6.28 6.59 0.35
C GLY A 63 5.32 6.59 -0.84
N ALA A 64 4.92 7.78 -1.26
CA ALA A 64 4.17 7.99 -2.49
C ALA A 64 4.80 9.14 -3.28
N LEU A 65 4.81 9.01 -4.61
CA LEU A 65 5.27 10.06 -5.51
C LEU A 65 4.30 10.20 -6.69
N THR A 66 3.94 11.43 -7.01
CA THR A 66 3.22 11.78 -8.23
C THR A 66 4.20 12.43 -9.19
N VAL A 67 4.20 11.96 -10.44
CA VAL A 67 4.95 12.61 -11.52
C VAL A 67 3.99 13.57 -12.21
N ASP A 68 4.30 14.85 -12.14
CA ASP A 68 3.68 15.85 -13.01
C ASP A 68 4.28 15.71 -14.40
N LEU A 69 3.42 15.49 -15.40
CA LEU A 69 3.84 15.32 -16.80
C LEU A 69 4.07 16.66 -17.51
N GLY A 70 3.73 17.78 -16.86
CA GLY A 70 3.94 19.12 -17.40
C GLY A 70 3.11 19.39 -18.65
N PHE A 71 1.95 18.73 -18.79
CA PHE A 71 1.02 19.05 -19.87
C PHE A 71 0.48 20.48 -19.66
N PRO A 72 0.45 21.30 -20.72
CA PRO A 72 -0.01 22.67 -20.65
C PRO A 72 -1.50 22.80 -20.35
#